data_AF-A0A125RZ51-F1
#
_entry.id   AF-A0A125RZ51-F1
#
_cell.length_a   1.000
_cell.length_b   1.000
_cell.length_c   1.000
_cell.angle_alpha   90.00
_cell.angle_beta   90.00
_cell.angle_gamma   90.00
#
_symmetry.space_group_name_H-M   'P 1'
#
loop_
_entity.id
_entity.type
_entity.pdbx_description
1 polymer ?
#
loop_
_entity_poly.entity_id
_entity_poly.type
_entity_poly.pdbx_seq_one_letter_code
_entity_poly.pdbx_strand_id
1 'polypeptide(L)' 'MNYIAPHDILKIITKINSSSSNDQINQCLIGVANTLNCEYYLFSIISNKS' A
#
# COMPACT_ATOMS: atom_id res chain seq x y z
N MET A 1 8.17 6.77 -15.00
CA MET A 1 7.82 6.66 -13.57
C MET A 1 6.66 7.61 -13.35
N ASN A 2 5.48 7.09 -13.00
CA ASN A 2 4.30 7.95 -12.85
C ASN A 2 4.31 8.64 -11.49
N TYR A 3 3.62 9.77 -11.41
CA TYR A 3 3.51 10.59 -10.21
C TYR A 3 2.22 10.23 -9.44
N ILE A 4 2.32 10.11 -8.12
CA ILE A 4 1.16 10.02 -7.22
C ILE A 4 0.93 11.40 -6.62
N ALA A 5 -0.26 11.97 -6.83
CA ALA A 5 -0.61 13.25 -6.28
C ALA A 5 -0.80 13.20 -4.76
N PRO A 6 -0.59 14.30 -4.00
CA PRO A 6 -0.68 14.28 -2.54
C PRO A 6 -2.06 13.85 -2.02
N HIS A 7 -3.13 14.18 -2.74
CA HIS A 7 -4.48 13.77 -2.38
C HIS A 7 -4.71 12.25 -2.54
N ASP A 8 -3.96 11.59 -3.42
CA ASP A 8 -4.00 10.13 -3.57
C ASP A 8 -3.16 9.44 -2.50
N ILE A 9 -2.07 10.06 -2.03
CA ILE A 9 -1.33 9.61 -0.84
C ILE A 9 -2.25 9.56 0.38
N LEU A 10 -3.06 10.60 0.60
CA LEU A 10 -4.02 10.61 1.70
C LEU A 10 -5.05 9.46 1.57
N LYS A 11 -5.56 9.20 0.37
CA LYS A 11 -6.48 8.06 0.14
C LYS A 11 -5.82 6.72 0.42
N ILE A 12 -4.55 6.54 0.04
CA ILE A 12 -3.78 5.32 0.31
C ILE A 12 -3.62 5.12 1.82
N ILE A 13 -3.22 6.16 2.56
CA ILE A 13 -3.08 6.12 4.02
C ILE A 13 -4.42 5.76 4.67
N THR A 14 -5.51 6.43 4.27
CA THR A 14 -6.85 6.14 4.79
C THR A 14 -7.26 4.69 4.55
N LYS A 15 -7.04 4.15 3.35
CA LYS A 15 -7.33 2.76 3.02
C LYS A 15 -6.54 1.77 3.87
N ILE A 16 -5.24 2.02 4.06
CA ILE A 16 -4.39 1.17 4.90
C ILE A 16 -4.90 1.18 6.34
N ASN A 17 -5.19 2.37 6.90
CA ASN A 17 -5.67 2.50 8.28
C ASN A 17 -7.08 1.93 8.50
N SER A 18 -7.93 1.90 7.47
CA SER A 18 -9.26 1.29 7.54
C SER A 18 -9.27 -0.19 7.18
N SER A 19 -8.13 -0.78 6.81
CA SER A 19 -8.06 -2.19 6.42
C SER A 19 -8.19 -3.09 7.65
N SER A 20 -9.07 -4.10 7.56
CA SER A 20 -9.28 -5.09 8.60
C SER A 20 -8.43 -6.35 8.45
N SER A 21 -7.67 -6.46 7.34
CA SER A 21 -6.79 -7.60 7.08
C SER A 21 -5.53 -7.23 6.31
N ASN A 22 -4.53 -8.09 6.42
CA ASN A 22 -3.27 -7.94 5.68
C ASN A 22 -3.48 -8.03 4.17
N ASP A 23 -4.45 -8.84 3.71
CA ASP A 23 -4.79 -8.96 2.30
C ASP A 23 -5.32 -7.63 1.75
N GLN A 24 -6.15 -6.91 2.51
CA GLN A 24 -6.67 -5.60 2.11
C GLN A 24 -5.54 -4.56 1.99
N ILE A 25 -4.60 -4.56 2.94
CA ILE A 25 -3.40 -3.71 2.89
C ILE A 25 -2.58 -4.07 1.65
N ASN A 26 -2.34 -5.36 1.41
CA ASN A 26 -1.55 -5.82 0.27
C ASN A 26 -2.18 -5.42 -1.07
N GLN A 27 -3.50 -5.59 -1.23
CA GLN A 27 -4.23 -5.14 -2.43
C GLN A 27 -4.12 -3.63 -2.64
N CYS A 28 -4.17 -2.82 -1.57
CA CYS A 28 -3.96 -1.38 -1.67
C CYS A 28 -2.55 -1.06 -2.20
N LEU A 29 -1.52 -1.73 -1.68
CA LEU A 29 -0.13 -1.53 -2.08
C LEU A 29 0.16 -2.00 -3.52
N ILE A 30 -0.48 -3.06 -3.99
CA ILE A 30 -0.43 -3.48 -5.41
C ILE A 30 -0.90 -2.36 -6.33
N GLY A 31 -2.00 -1.68 -5.98
CA GLY A 31 -2.51 -0.56 -6.76
C GLY A 31 -1.49 0.60 -6.86
N VAL A 32 -0.76 0.87 -5.77
CA VAL A 32 0.32 1.87 -5.73
C VAL A 32 1.49 1.44 -6.62
N ALA A 33 1.95 0.19 -6.49
CA ALA A 33 3.03 -0.35 -7.30
C ALA A 33 2.71 -0.29 -8.80
N ASN A 34 1.48 -0.66 -9.19
CA ASN A 34 1.00 -0.57 -10.57
C ASN A 34 0.98 0.88 -11.06
N THR A 35 0.52 1.81 -10.22
CA THR A 35 0.49 3.24 -10.57
C THR A 35 1.90 3.74 -10.85
N LEU A 36 2.87 3.41 -9.99
CA LEU A 36 4.27 3.80 -10.14
C LEU A 36 5.03 3.05 -11.24
N ASN A 37 4.40 2.03 -11.86
CA ASN A 37 5.01 1.12 -12.81
C ASN A 37 6.24 0.41 -12.23
N CYS A 38 6.11 -0.06 -10.98
CA CYS A 38 7.12 -0.87 -10.31
C CYS A 38 7.11 -2.29 -10.88
N GLU A 39 8.30 -2.83 -11.19
CA GLU A 39 8.45 -4.22 -11.65
C GLU A 39 8.28 -5.22 -10.51
N TYR A 40 8.75 -4.85 -9.31
CA TYR A 40 8.65 -5.66 -8.09
C TYR A 40 8.36 -4.77 -6.88
N TYR A 41 7.62 -5.29 -5.90
CA TYR A 41 7.52 -4.69 -4.56
C TYR A 41 7.51 -5.80 -3.49
N LEU A 42 7.94 -5.45 -2.28
CA LEU A 42 7.93 -6.34 -1.12
C LEU A 42 7.08 -5.71 -0.01
N PHE A 43 6.20 -6.51 0.59
CA PHE A 43 5.44 -6.15 1.78
C PHE A 43 5.65 -7.24 2.84
N SER A 44 6.11 -6.81 4.01
CA SER A 44 6.37 -7.68 5.16
C SER A 44 5.80 -7.04 6.42
N ILE A 45 5.17 -7.85 7.26
CA ILE A 45 4.67 -7.41 8.57
C ILE A 45 5.66 -7.85 9.63
N ILE A 46 6.20 -6.89 10.35
CA ILE A 46 7.04 -7.13 11.52
C ILE A 46 6.12 -6.99 12.73
N SER A 47 5.74 -8.11 13.32
CA SER A 47 5.17 -8.12 14.66
C SER A 47 6.28 -8.49 15.65
N ASN A 48 6.34 -7.79 16.78
CA ASN A 48 7.05 -8.33 17.92
C ASN A 48 6.30 -9.60 18.35
N LYS A 49 6.95 -10.76 18.29
CA LYS A 49 6.39 -11.97 18.89
C LYS A 49 6.09 -11.66 20.36
N SER A 50 4.82 -11.73 20.72
CA SER A 50 4.34 -11.77 22.10
C SER A 50 4.85 -13.02 22.79
#